data_AF-A0A161MQT2-F1
#
_entry.id   AF-A0A161MQT2-F1
#
_cell.length_a   1.000
_cell.length_b   1.000
_cell.length_c   1.000
_cell.angle_alpha   90.00
_cell.angle_beta   90.00
_cell.angle_gamma   90.00
#
_symmetry.space_group_name_H-M   'P 1'
#
loop_
_entity.id
_entity.type
_entity.pdbx_description
1 polymer ?
#
loop_
_entity_poly.entity_id
_entity_poly.type
_entity_poly.pdbx_seq_one_letter_code
_entity_poly.pdbx_strand_id
1 'polypeptide(L)'
;MDQLLCENCNRYLADRFVEGTCPGCKYEDARGDQCDGCGHLINAVELINPRCKICQNSPVIKQSLQLFLDLPKVQDRLKKWVRKNLVMVGSSIARVITKAWLKEGLETTLYYKRSEMGCISTS
;
A
#
# COMPACT_ATOMS: atom_id res chain seq x y z
N MET A 1 -8.30 5.90 7.67
CA MET A 1 -7.43 6.38 6.57
C MET A 1 -8.31 6.59 5.35
N ASP A 2 -8.05 7.62 4.57
CA ASP A 2 -8.89 7.98 3.43
C ASP A 2 -8.60 7.10 2.22
N GLN A 3 -9.65 6.65 1.55
CA GLN A 3 -9.55 5.85 0.35
C GLN A 3 -10.67 6.21 -0.64
N LEU A 4 -10.36 6.12 -1.92
CA LEU A 4 -11.33 6.30 -2.99
C LEU A 4 -12.23 5.07 -3.13
N LEU A 5 -13.54 5.29 -3.01
CA LEU A 5 -14.61 4.35 -3.30
C LEU A 5 -15.25 4.72 -4.64
N CYS A 6 -15.31 3.77 -5.57
CA CYS A 6 -16.17 3.91 -6.73
C CYS A 6 -17.57 3.38 -6.40
N GLU A 7 -18.56 4.26 -6.30
CA GLU A 7 -19.93 3.89 -5.96
C GLU A 7 -20.60 3.07 -7.08
N ASN A 8 -20.28 3.37 -8.35
CA ASN A 8 -20.79 2.61 -9.49
C ASN A 8 -20.25 1.17 -9.55
N CYS A 9 -18.98 0.95 -9.19
CA CYS A 9 -18.40 -0.40 -9.12
C CYS A 9 -18.58 -1.06 -7.74
N ASN A 10 -19.23 -0.35 -6.81
CA ASN A 10 -19.37 -0.67 -5.39
C ASN A 10 -18.10 -1.26 -4.77
N ARG A 11 -16.95 -0.58 -4.95
CA ARG A 11 -15.66 -1.06 -4.44
C ARG A 11 -14.65 0.04 -4.20
N TYR A 12 -13.85 -0.15 -3.16
CA TYR A 12 -12.66 0.65 -2.93
C TYR A 12 -11.62 0.43 -4.03
N LEU A 13 -11.01 1.50 -4.50
CA LEU A 13 -10.01 1.48 -5.56
C LEU A 13 -8.61 1.34 -4.96
N ALA A 14 -7.78 0.51 -5.60
CA ALA A 14 -6.34 0.55 -5.43
C ALA A 14 -5.77 1.65 -6.35
N ASP A 15 -4.59 2.17 -6.05
CA ASP A 15 -4.01 3.33 -6.74
C ASP A 15 -3.90 3.12 -8.27
N ARG A 16 -3.58 1.90 -8.70
CA ARG A 16 -3.56 1.48 -10.12
C ARG A 16 -4.90 1.56 -10.87
N PHE A 17 -6.01 1.70 -10.15
CA PHE A 17 -7.36 1.82 -10.71
C PHE A 17 -7.91 3.25 -10.61
N VAL A 18 -7.07 4.20 -10.18
CA VAL A 18 -7.40 5.62 -10.12
C VAL A 18 -6.51 6.35 -11.11
N GLU A 19 -7.14 7.14 -11.98
CA GLU A 19 -6.47 8.05 -12.91
C GLU A 19 -7.06 9.45 -12.70
N GLY A 20 -6.30 10.49 -13.02
CA GLY A 20 -6.78 11.86 -12.86
C GLY A 20 -5.70 12.87 -13.20
N THR A 21 -5.97 14.13 -12.93
CA THR A 21 -5.04 15.21 -13.26
C THR A 21 -4.00 15.40 -12.16
N CYS A 22 -2.73 15.40 -12.54
CA CYS A 22 -1.60 15.62 -11.64
C CYS A 22 -1.70 17.00 -10.95
N PRO A 23 -1.63 17.07 -9.61
CA PRO A 23 -1.69 18.36 -8.91
C PRO A 23 -0.48 19.26 -9.22
N GLY A 24 0.69 18.67 -9.49
CA GLY A 24 1.94 19.36 -9.80
C GLY A 24 2.03 19.89 -11.23
N CYS A 25 2.08 19.01 -12.22
CA CYS A 25 2.33 19.39 -13.63
C CYS A 25 1.09 19.48 -14.52
N LYS A 26 -0.11 19.22 -13.98
CA LYS A 26 -1.40 19.23 -14.70
C LYS A 26 -1.55 18.18 -15.81
N TYR A 27 -0.69 17.17 -15.84
CA TYR A 27 -0.88 16.00 -16.72
C TYR A 27 -2.23 15.32 -16.42
N GLU A 28 -3.09 15.15 -17.43
CA GLU A 28 -4.51 14.82 -17.22
C GLU A 28 -4.82 13.35 -16.87
N ASP A 29 -3.87 12.44 -17.15
CA ASP A 29 -4.00 10.99 -16.97
C ASP A 29 -2.92 10.43 -16.03
N ALA A 30 -2.57 11.19 -14.99
CA ALA A 30 -1.69 10.71 -13.94
C ALA A 30 -2.35 9.56 -13.17
N ARG A 31 -1.54 8.58 -12.78
CA ARG A 31 -1.99 7.44 -11.99
C ARG A 31 -2.03 7.80 -10.51
N GLY A 32 -2.78 7.02 -9.74
CA GLY A 32 -2.91 7.21 -8.30
C GLY A 32 -1.65 6.96 -7.47
N ASP A 33 -0.55 6.47 -8.06
CA ASP A 33 0.73 6.20 -7.40
C ASP A 33 1.89 7.03 -7.98
N GLN A 34 1.83 7.37 -9.27
CA GLN A 34 2.87 8.13 -9.97
C GLN A 34 2.30 8.90 -11.16
N CYS A 35 2.78 10.12 -11.37
CA CYS A 35 2.54 10.88 -12.60
C CYS A 35 3.59 10.55 -13.66
N ASP A 36 3.15 10.06 -14.82
CA ASP A 36 4.04 9.77 -15.95
C ASP A 36 4.57 11.04 -16.65
N GLY A 37 3.91 12.20 -16.45
CA GLY A 37 4.33 13.47 -17.03
C GLY A 37 5.51 14.15 -16.32
N CYS A 38 5.63 14.03 -14.99
CA CYS A 38 6.71 14.65 -14.22
C CYS A 38 7.47 13.69 -13.29
N GLY A 39 7.08 12.41 -13.24
CA GLY A 39 7.70 11.39 -12.38
C GLY A 39 7.36 11.50 -10.89
N HIS A 40 6.55 12.46 -10.47
CA HIS A 40 6.21 12.68 -9.07
C HIS A 40 5.37 11.52 -8.51
N LEU A 41 5.72 11.05 -7.31
CA LEU A 41 4.93 10.09 -6.54
C LEU A 41 3.76 10.83 -5.90
N ILE A 42 2.54 10.31 -6.09
CA ILE A 42 1.29 10.99 -5.70
C ILE A 42 0.44 9.99 -4.94
N ASN A 43 -0.35 10.46 -3.97
CA ASN A 43 -1.41 9.63 -3.39
C ASN A 43 -2.69 9.79 -4.22
N ALA A 44 -3.42 8.71 -4.48
CA ALA A 44 -4.62 8.74 -5.33
C ALA A 44 -5.68 9.77 -4.89
N VAL A 45 -5.77 10.06 -3.58
CA VAL A 45 -6.68 11.07 -3.01
C VAL A 45 -6.29 12.52 -3.34
N GLU A 46 -5.06 12.76 -3.80
CA GLU A 46 -4.52 14.08 -4.17
C GLU A 46 -4.72 14.41 -5.65
N LEU A 47 -5.15 13.43 -6.46
CA LEU A 47 -5.44 13.66 -7.87
C LEU A 47 -6.59 14.65 -8.04
N ILE A 48 -6.44 15.59 -8.98
CA ILE A 48 -7.51 16.49 -9.38
C ILE A 48 -8.43 15.72 -10.33
N ASN A 49 -9.75 15.83 -10.15
CA ASN A 49 -10.75 15.12 -10.96
C ASN A 49 -10.44 13.61 -11.10
N PRO A 50 -10.34 12.87 -9.97
CA PRO A 50 -10.05 11.44 -10.03
C PRO A 50 -11.18 10.70 -10.77
N ARG A 51 -10.79 9.65 -11.49
CA ARG A 51 -11.64 8.80 -12.30
C ARG A 51 -11.31 7.34 -12.02
N CYS A 52 -12.34 6.52 -11.94
CA CYS A 52 -12.18 5.07 -11.85
C CYS A 52 -11.78 4.52 -13.22
N LYS A 53 -10.60 3.91 -13.35
CA LYS A 53 -10.12 3.32 -14.62
C LYS A 53 -11.09 2.29 -15.22
N ILE A 54 -11.91 1.66 -14.39
CA ILE A 54 -12.84 0.59 -14.79
C ILE A 54 -14.12 1.14 -15.44
N CYS A 55 -14.76 2.14 -14.83
CA CYS A 55 -16.07 2.64 -15.29
C CYS A 55 -16.08 4.14 -15.63
N GLN A 56 -14.92 4.80 -15.56
CA GLN A 56 -14.71 6.22 -15.83
C GLN A 56 -15.45 7.21 -14.90
N ASN A 57 -16.31 6.73 -14.00
CA ASN A 57 -16.97 7.56 -13.00
C ASN A 57 -16.01 8.09 -11.93
N SER A 58 -16.33 9.27 -11.40
CA SER A 58 -15.58 9.90 -10.31
C SER A 58 -15.80 9.13 -8.99
N PRO A 59 -14.73 8.64 -8.35
CA PRO A 59 -14.82 8.02 -7.03
C PRO A 59 -14.96 9.08 -5.93
N VAL A 60 -15.49 8.67 -4.78
CA VAL A 60 -15.65 9.50 -3.59
C VAL A 60 -14.65 9.08 -2.51
N ILE A 61 -14.14 10.04 -1.73
CA ILE A 61 -13.28 9.73 -0.59
C ILE A 61 -14.16 9.19 0.55
N LYS A 62 -13.85 8.00 1.06
CA LYS A 62 -14.45 7.44 2.27
C LYS A 62 -13.37 6.97 3.24
N GLN A 63 -13.71 7.00 4.52
CA GLN A 63 -12.85 6.43 5.55
C GLN A 63 -12.91 4.91 5.49
N SER A 64 -11.74 4.30 5.30
CA SER A 64 -11.58 2.85 5.33
C SER A 64 -10.92 2.42 6.65
N LEU A 65 -11.39 1.30 7.18
CA LEU A 65 -10.78 0.61 8.31
C LEU A 65 -9.65 -0.28 7.79
N GLN A 66 -8.47 -0.08 8.37
CA GLN A 66 -7.25 -0.77 8.00
C GLN A 66 -6.64 -1.42 9.23
N LEU A 67 -6.19 -2.66 9.07
CA LEU A 67 -5.45 -3.37 10.10
C LEU A 67 -3.97 -3.28 9.76
N PHE A 68 -3.18 -2.90 10.75
CA PHE A 68 -1.74 -2.79 10.65
C PHE A 68 -1.07 -3.89 11.47
N LEU A 69 0.03 -4.41 10.93
CA LEU A 69 0.89 -5.32 11.66
C LEU A 69 1.98 -4.52 12.38
N ASP A 70 1.95 -4.56 13.70
CA ASP A 70 2.96 -3.96 14.58
C ASP A 70 4.22 -4.83 14.59
N LEU A 71 4.99 -4.73 13.50
CA LEU A 71 6.27 -5.43 13.35
C LEU A 71 7.32 -5.07 14.41
N PRO A 72 7.40 -3.83 14.93
CA PRO A 72 8.31 -3.51 16.04
C PRO A 72 8.17 -4.47 17.23
N LYS A 73 6.94 -4.84 17.61
CA LYS A 73 6.68 -5.76 18.74
C LYS A 73 7.25 -7.16 18.54
N VAL A 74 7.36 -7.65 17.30
CA VAL A 74 7.88 -8.99 17.01
C VAL A 74 9.36 -9.01 16.66
N GLN A 75 9.96 -7.84 16.45
CA GLN A 75 11.33 -7.70 15.95
C GLN A 75 12.36 -8.43 16.82
N ASP A 76 12.31 -8.30 18.14
CA ASP A 76 13.31 -8.94 19.02
C ASP A 76 13.22 -10.46 18.98
N ARG A 77 12.01 -10.99 18.90
CA ARG A 77 11.77 -12.42 18.77
C ARG A 77 12.29 -12.93 17.43
N LEU A 78 12.06 -12.17 16.36
CA LEU A 78 12.56 -12.47 15.03
C LEU A 78 14.10 -12.41 14.97
N LYS A 79 14.73 -11.40 15.58
CA LYS A 79 16.20 -11.27 15.69
C LYS A 79 16.82 -12.49 16.37
N LYS A 80 16.22 -12.95 17.48
CA LYS A 80 16.67 -14.16 18.19
C LYS A 80 16.56 -15.40 17.31
N TRP A 81 15.42 -15.57 16.64
CA TRP A 81 15.19 -16.71 15.75
C TRP A 81 16.16 -16.73 14.55
N VAL A 82 16.37 -15.59 13.91
CA VAL A 82 17.30 -15.45 12.77
C VAL A 82 18.72 -15.77 13.20
N ARG A 83 19.19 -15.30 14.37
CA ARG A 83 20.52 -15.65 14.91
C ARG A 83 20.71 -17.14 15.13
N LYS A 84 19.70 -17.83 15.66
CA LYS A 84 19.75 -19.28 15.94
C LYS A 84 19.76 -20.12 14.66
N ASN A 85 19.03 -19.69 13.62
CA ASN A 85 18.83 -20.47 12.41
C ASN A 85 19.60 -19.91 11.20
N LEU A 86 20.53 -18.97 11.41
CA LEU A 86 21.09 -18.15 10.34
C LEU A 86 21.78 -18.98 9.25
N VAL A 87 22.28 -20.17 9.58
CA VAL A 87 22.88 -21.12 8.61
C VAL A 87 21.83 -21.77 7.69
N MET A 88 20.58 -21.91 8.14
CA MET A 88 19.45 -22.42 7.36
C MET A 88 18.73 -21.33 6.56
N VAL A 89 19.00 -20.05 6.84
CA VAL A 89 18.34 -18.92 6.15
C VAL A 89 19.00 -18.71 4.79
N GLY A 90 18.52 -19.44 3.78
CA GLY A 90 18.71 -19.14 2.36
C GLY A 90 20.17 -18.96 1.90
N SER A 91 20.33 -18.27 0.77
CA SER A 91 21.63 -17.95 0.18
C SER A 91 22.41 -16.93 1.02
N SER A 92 23.72 -16.82 0.79
CA SER A 92 24.58 -15.80 1.40
C SER A 92 24.01 -14.38 1.26
N ILE A 93 23.43 -14.06 0.10
CA ILE A 93 22.81 -12.77 -0.19
C ILE A 93 21.56 -12.54 0.69
N ALA A 94 20.69 -13.53 0.81
CA ALA A 94 19.49 -13.43 1.65
C ALA A 94 19.85 -13.13 3.11
N ARG A 95 20.95 -13.70 3.62
CA ARG A 95 21.45 -13.47 4.98
C ARG A 95 21.93 -12.02 5.18
N VAL A 96 22.57 -11.43 4.17
CA VAL A 96 23.03 -10.03 4.22
C VAL A 96 21.83 -9.08 4.25
N ILE A 97 20.88 -9.26 3.33
CA ILE A 97 19.67 -8.43 3.24
C ILE A 97 18.86 -8.52 4.55
N THR A 98 18.63 -9.73 5.05
CA THR A 98 17.88 -9.95 6.30
C THR A 98 18.52 -9.22 7.48
N LYS A 99 19.86 -9.25 7.58
CA LYS A 99 20.57 -8.53 8.64
C LYS A 99 20.44 -7.02 8.49
N ALA A 100 20.46 -6.50 7.26
CA ALA A 100 20.28 -5.08 6.99
C ALA A 100 18.89 -4.59 7.46
N TRP A 101 17.82 -5.26 7.03
CA TRP A 101 16.45 -4.90 7.42
C TRP A 101 16.22 -4.98 8.94
N LEU A 102 16.76 -6.01 9.61
CA LEU A 102 16.67 -6.12 11.07
C LEU A 102 17.50 -5.04 11.80
N LYS A 103 18.56 -4.52 11.17
CA LYS A 103 19.39 -3.46 11.75
C LYS A 103 18.70 -2.10 11.64
N GLU A 104 18.11 -1.82 10.48
CA GLU A 104 17.35 -0.58 10.22
C GLU A 104 16.12 -0.48 11.14
N GLY A 105 15.47 -1.61 11.40
CA GLY A 105 14.28 -1.67 12.24
C GLY A 105 13.03 -1.88 11.40
N LEU A 106 12.14 -2.73 11.88
CA LEU A 106 10.90 -3.08 11.20
C LEU A 106 9.81 -2.08 11.60
N GLU A 107 9.20 -1.45 10.62
CA GLU A 107 8.11 -0.49 10.83
C GLU A 107 6.74 -1.16 10.80
N THR A 108 5.75 -0.49 11.39
CA THR A 108 4.36 -0.94 11.31
C THR A 108 3.89 -0.84 9.86
N THR A 109 3.37 -1.95 9.31
CA THR A 109 2.97 -2.03 7.90
C THR A 109 1.50 -2.41 7.75
N LEU A 110 0.88 -1.99 6.66
CA LEU A 110 -0.51 -2.30 6.34
C LEU A 110 -0.66 -3.81 6.09
N TYR A 111 -1.50 -4.48 6.87
CA TYR A 111 -1.77 -5.91 6.75
C TYR A 111 -3.05 -6.18 5.95
N TYR A 112 -4.12 -5.44 6.27
CA TYR A 112 -5.41 -5.63 5.64
C TYR A 112 -6.13 -4.30 5.44
N LYS A 113 -6.74 -4.16 4.26
CA LYS A 113 -7.58 -3.02 3.89
C LYS A 113 -8.96 -3.57 3.55
N ARG A 114 -9.98 -3.18 4.30
CA ARG A 114 -11.35 -3.65 4.06
C ARG A 114 -11.85 -3.09 2.73
N SER A 115 -11.89 -3.94 1.70
CA SER A 115 -12.75 -3.72 0.53
C SER A 115 -14.07 -4.45 0.80
N GLU A 116 -15.21 -3.89 0.40
CA GLU A 116 -16.52 -4.56 0.58
C GLU A 116 -16.66 -5.87 -0.21
N MET A 117 -15.61 -6.31 -0.92
CA MET A 117 -15.50 -7.63 -1.54
C MET A 117 -14.29 -8.39 -0.96
N GLY A 118 -14.53 -9.17 0.10
CA GLY A 118 -13.73 -10.36 0.41
C GLY A 118 -12.79 -10.30 1.62
N CYS A 119 -13.31 -10.77 2.75
CA CYS A 119 -12.77 -11.76 3.69
C CYS A 119 -13.29 -11.40 5.08
N ILE A 120 -14.37 -12.06 5.48
CA ILE A 120 -14.90 -11.99 6.84
C ILE A 120 -13.84 -12.62 7.72
N SER A 121 -13.17 -11.83 8.55
CA SER A 121 -12.39 -12.36 9.66
C SER A 121 -13.38 -13.05 10.59
N THR A 122 -13.53 -14.37 10.48
CA THR A 122 -14.23 -15.15 11.48
C THR A 122 -13.39 -15.11 12.75
N SER A 123 -14.03 -14.62 13.81
CA SER A 123 -13.57 -14.60 15.19
C SER A 123 -13.10 -15.95 15.69
#